data_AF-A0A660Q7D0-F1
#
_entry.id   AF-A0A660Q7D0-F1
#
_cell.length_a   1.000
_cell.length_b   1.000
_cell.length_c   1.000
_cell.angle_alpha   90.00
_cell.angle_beta   90.00
_cell.angle_gamma   90.00
#
_symmetry.space_group_name_H-M   'P 1'
#
loop_
_entity.id
_entity.type
_entity.pdbx_description
1 polymer ?
#
loop_
_entity_poly.entity_id
_entity_poly.type
_entity_poly.pdbx_seq_one_letter_code
_entity_poly.pdbx_strand_id
1 'polypeptide(L)'
;METIRGENWEAFAERHGDSGRDLALYVLRQYGGVTLKQASTCVGIENYSAAAQALRRFRKRLQADRTLRRQLKAVLNCIKIKT
;
A
#
# COMPACT_ATOMS: atom_id res chain seq x y z
N MET A 1 -5.75 -5.02 -5.37
CA MET A 1 -4.87 -3.92 -5.82
C MET A 1 -4.78 -3.87 -7.33
N GLU A 2 -4.61 -5.02 -7.98
CA GLU A 2 -4.57 -5.14 -9.45
C GLU A 2 -5.83 -4.59 -10.13
N THR A 3 -7.02 -4.94 -9.63
CA THR A 3 -8.30 -4.42 -10.15
C THR A 3 -8.45 -2.90 -10.02
N ILE A 4 -7.80 -2.26 -9.05
CA ILE A 4 -7.91 -0.82 -8.80
C ILE A 4 -6.92 -0.03 -9.66
N ARG A 5 -5.77 -0.64 -9.96
CA ARG A 5 -4.73 -0.04 -10.81
C ARG A 5 -4.85 -0.41 -12.29
N GLY A 6 -5.59 -1.48 -12.60
CA GLY A 6 -5.70 -2.01 -13.96
C GLY A 6 -4.42 -2.70 -14.45
N GLU A 7 -3.46 -2.96 -13.57
CA GLU A 7 -2.15 -3.54 -13.87
C GLU A 7 -1.88 -4.72 -12.92
N ASN A 8 -1.15 -5.73 -13.38
CA ASN A 8 -0.74 -6.88 -12.58
C ASN A 8 0.20 -6.45 -11.44
N TRP A 9 0.14 -7.13 -10.29
CA TRP A 9 0.92 -6.85 -9.09
C TRP A 9 2.41 -6.72 -9.38
N GLU A 10 2.97 -7.63 -10.15
CA GLU A 10 4.40 -7.64 -10.51
C GLU A 10 4.80 -6.40 -11.32
N ALA A 11 3.88 -5.88 -12.14
CA ALA A 11 4.14 -4.75 -13.03
C ALA A 11 4.34 -3.42 -12.28
N PHE A 12 3.77 -3.27 -11.08
CA PHE A 12 3.85 -2.02 -10.32
C PHE A 12 4.52 -2.17 -8.94
N ALA A 13 4.67 -3.38 -8.39
CA ALA A 13 5.30 -3.59 -7.09
C ALA A 13 6.80 -3.26 -7.10
N GLU A 14 7.49 -3.55 -8.21
CA GLU A 14 8.93 -3.32 -8.41
C GLU A 14 9.23 -2.05 -9.23
N ARG A 15 8.19 -1.32 -9.69
CA ARG A 15 8.38 -0.12 -10.51
C ARG A 15 8.98 1.01 -9.68
N HIS A 16 10.19 1.43 -10.06
CA HIS A 16 10.90 2.52 -9.40
C HIS A 16 10.05 3.81 -9.43
N GLY A 17 9.73 4.36 -8.25
CA GLY A 17 8.88 5.55 -8.10
C GLY A 17 7.38 5.27 -7.96
N ASP A 18 6.93 4.02 -8.13
CA ASP A 18 5.54 3.65 -7.94
C ASP A 18 5.18 3.47 -6.45
N SER A 19 4.11 4.13 -6.04
CA SER A 19 3.57 4.10 -4.68
C SER A 19 2.72 2.85 -4.38
N GLY A 20 2.50 1.96 -5.35
CA GLY A 20 1.57 0.84 -5.23
C GLY A 20 1.90 -0.14 -4.11
N ARG A 21 3.19 -0.50 -3.97
CA ARG A 21 3.67 -1.35 -2.87
C ARG A 21 3.49 -0.68 -1.50
N ASP A 22 3.83 0.59 -1.39
CA ASP A 22 3.69 1.36 -0.16
C ASP A 22 2.21 1.56 0.23
N LEU A 23 1.33 1.76 -0.76
CA LEU A 23 -0.12 1.84 -0.56
C LEU A 23 -0.68 0.50 -0.06
N ALA A 24 -0.23 -0.63 -0.62
CA ALA A 24 -0.64 -1.95 -0.16
C ALA A 24 -0.18 -2.20 1.28
N LEU A 25 1.07 -1.88 1.59
CA LEU A 25 1.62 -1.96 2.94
C LEU A 25 0.80 -1.12 3.93
N TYR A 26 0.47 0.12 3.56
CA TYR A 26 -0.34 1.00 4.38
C TYR A 26 -1.74 0.42 4.63
N VAL A 27 -2.42 -0.04 3.59
CA VAL A 27 -3.78 -0.59 3.70
C VAL A 27 -3.80 -1.85 4.56
N LEU A 28 -2.88 -2.81 4.34
CA LEU A 28 -2.76 -4.01 5.16
C LEU A 28 -2.53 -3.66 6.63
N ARG A 29 -1.62 -2.71 6.90
CA ARG A 29 -1.29 -2.33 8.27
C ARG A 29 -2.42 -1.59 8.99
N GLN A 30 -3.20 -0.77 8.28
CA GLN A 30 -4.27 0.04 8.87
C GLN A 30 -5.62 -0.68 8.95
N TYR A 31 -5.93 -1.50 7.94
CA TYR A 31 -7.28 -2.07 7.77
C TYR A 31 -7.29 -3.60 7.71
N GLY A 32 -6.13 -4.26 7.62
CA GLY A 32 -6.03 -5.72 7.50
C GLY A 32 -5.92 -6.47 8.84
N GLY A 33 -5.85 -5.78 9.98
CA GLY A 33 -5.73 -6.43 11.30
C GLY A 33 -4.40 -7.18 11.53
N VAL A 34 -3.40 -6.97 10.67
CA VAL A 34 -2.11 -7.67 10.73
C VAL A 34 -0.98 -6.79 11.30
N THR A 35 0.06 -7.44 11.80
CA THR A 35 1.27 -6.77 12.26
C THR A 35 2.05 -6.15 11.08
N LEU A 36 2.95 -5.21 11.38
CA LEU A 36 3.82 -4.64 10.33
C LEU A 36 4.70 -5.70 9.67
N LYS A 37 5.17 -6.70 10.43
CA LYS A 37 5.95 -7.82 9.90
C LYS A 37 5.15 -8.64 8.90
N GLN A 38 3.93 -9.03 9.25
CA GLN A 38 3.05 -9.78 8.32
C GLN A 38 2.72 -8.94 7.08
N ALA A 39 2.37 -7.67 7.26
CA ALA A 39 2.07 -6.77 6.15
C ALA A 39 3.29 -6.57 5.22
N SER A 40 4.50 -6.46 5.79
CA SER A 40 5.73 -6.30 5.01
C SER A 40 6.06 -7.54 4.20
N THR A 41 5.90 -8.73 4.79
CA THR A 41 6.05 -10.00 4.08
C THR A 41 5.08 -10.11 2.91
N CYS A 42 3.80 -9.74 3.10
CA CYS A 42 2.81 -9.77 2.02
C CYS A 42 3.16 -8.88 0.82
N VAL A 43 3.96 -7.82 1.04
CA VAL A 43 4.37 -6.89 -0.03
C VAL A 43 5.81 -7.11 -0.49
N GLY A 44 6.46 -8.21 -0.08
CA GLY A 44 7.83 -8.54 -0.48
C GLY A 44 8.91 -7.71 0.22
N ILE A 45 8.64 -7.11 1.37
CA ILE A 45 9.64 -6.40 2.18
C ILE A 45 10.01 -7.27 3.39
N GLU A 46 11.18 -7.90 3.32
CA GLU A 46 11.69 -8.78 4.38
C GLU A 46 12.28 -8.00 5.55
N ASN A 47 12.94 -6.88 5.28
CA ASN A 47 13.57 -6.07 6.31
C ASN A 47 12.54 -5.18 7.03
N TYR A 48 12.35 -5.43 8.33
CA TYR A 48 11.40 -4.69 9.17
C TYR A 48 11.66 -3.18 9.19
N SER A 49 12.93 -2.76 9.32
CA SER A 49 13.31 -1.35 9.34
C SER A 49 12.99 -0.69 7.99
N ALA A 50 13.24 -1.37 6.87
CA ALA A 50 12.86 -0.87 5.55
C ALA A 50 11.34 -0.69 5.43
N ALA A 51 10.55 -1.64 5.92
CA ALA A 51 9.08 -1.56 5.93
C ALA A 51 8.57 -0.40 6.80
N ALA A 52 9.15 -0.21 7.99
CA ALA A 52 8.81 0.91 8.88
C ALA A 52 9.10 2.26 8.21
N GLN A 53 10.25 2.38 7.55
CA GLN A 53 10.63 3.59 6.82
C GLN A 53 9.73 3.86 5.62
N ALA A 54 9.39 2.82 4.83
CA ALA A 54 8.46 2.93 3.71
C ALA A 54 7.09 3.42 4.19
N LEU A 55 6.53 2.78 5.23
CA LEU A 55 5.26 3.18 5.81
C LEU A 55 5.27 4.62 6.33
N ARG A 56 6.36 5.04 6.99
CA ARG A 56 6.51 6.41 7.48
C ARG A 56 6.55 7.44 6.35
N ARG A 57 7.35 7.17 5.30
CA ARG A 57 7.43 8.04 4.12
C ARG A 57 6.08 8.13 3.40
N PHE A 58 5.40 6.99 3.24
CA PHE A 58 4.10 6.94 2.59
C PHE A 58 3.05 7.76 3.35
N ARG A 59 2.98 7.62 4.69
CA ARG A 59 2.09 8.44 5.54
C ARG A 59 2.32 9.94 5.35
N LYS A 60 3.59 10.37 5.31
CA LYS A 60 3.93 11.77 5.08
C LYS A 60 3.50 12.24 3.68
N ARG A 61 3.78 11.44 2.63
CA ARG A 61 3.35 11.74 1.26
C ARG A 61 1.83 11.84 1.14
N LEU A 62 1.08 10.96 1.80
CA LEU A 62 -0.38 10.92 1.76
C LEU A 62 -1.01 12.24 2.24
N GLN A 63 -0.36 12.97 3.16
CA GLN A 63 -0.86 14.25 3.64
C GLN A 63 -0.82 15.34 2.56
N ALA A 64 0.22 15.33 1.72
CA ALA A 64 0.42 16.35 0.68
C ALA A 64 -0.19 15.94 -0.67
N ASP A 65 -0.12 14.66 -1.03
CA ASP A 65 -0.43 14.17 -2.37
C ASP A 65 -1.93 13.85 -2.52
N ARG A 66 -2.63 14.64 -3.34
CA ARG A 66 -4.06 14.46 -3.63
C ARG A 66 -4.33 13.19 -4.45
N THR A 67 -3.41 12.80 -5.33
CA THR A 67 -3.55 11.61 -6.18
C THR A 67 -3.46 10.35 -5.33
N LEU A 68 -2.50 10.27 -4.39
CA LEU A 68 -2.41 9.15 -3.46
C LEU A 68 -3.66 9.03 -2.57
N ARG A 69 -4.22 10.14 -2.10
CA ARG A 69 -5.48 10.13 -1.33
C ARG A 69 -6.65 9.60 -2.16
N ARG A 70 -6.74 9.97 -3.44
CA ARG A 70 -7.77 9.45 -4.35
C ARG A 70 -7.61 7.95 -4.57
N GLN A 71 -6.38 7.48 -4.80
CA GLN A 71 -6.08 6.05 -4.93
C GLN A 71 -6.45 5.28 -3.66
N LEU A 72 -6.06 5.76 -2.48
CA LEU A 72 -6.43 5.15 -1.21
C LEU A 72 -7.96 5.07 -1.05
N LYS A 73 -8.70 6.15 -1.36
CA LYS A 73 -10.16 6.14 -1.30
C LYS A 73 -10.77 5.09 -2.25
N ALA A 74 -10.25 4.97 -3.47
CA ALA A 74 -10.70 3.95 -4.42
C ALA A 74 -10.47 2.54 -3.86
N VAL A 75 -9.28 2.28 -3.29
CA VAL A 75 -8.96 0.99 -2.66
C VAL A 75 -9.92 0.68 -1.50
N LEU A 76 -10.14 1.64 -0.59
CA LEU A 76 -11.01 1.43 0.56
C LEU A 76 -12.47 1.20 0.16
N ASN A 77 -12.95 1.86 -0.89
CA ASN A 77 -14.29 1.60 -1.42
C ASN A 77 -14.43 0.15 -1.91
N CYS A 78 -13.43 -0.38 -2.62
CA CYS A 78 -13.46 -1.78 -3.07
C CYS A 78 -13.43 -2.78 -1.91
N ILE A 79 -12.74 -2.47 -0.81
CA ILE A 79 -12.71 -3.33 0.38
C ILE A 79 -14.08 -3.33 1.08
N LYS A 80 -14.68 -2.15 1.26
CA LYS A 80 -15.99 -2.01 1.91
C LYS A 80 -17.14 -2.66 1.14
N ILE A 81 -17.04 -2.77 -0.18
CA ILE A 81 -18.06 -3.44 -1.01
C ILE A 81 -18.03 -4.97 -0.81
N LYS A 82 -16.95 -5.53 -0.25
CA LYS A 82 -16.77 -6.98 -0.06
C LYS A 82 -17.04 -7.47 1.38
N THR A 83 -17.57 -6.62 2.26
CA THR A 83 -17.96 -6.99 3.64
C THR A 83 -19.46 -6.81 3.79
#